data_AF-A0A4Q1L012-F1
#
_entry.id   AF-A0A4Q1L012-F1
#
_cell.length_a   1.000
_cell.length_b   1.000
_cell.length_c   1.000
_cell.angle_alpha   90.00
_cell.angle_beta   90.00
_cell.angle_gamma   90.00
#
_symmetry.space_group_name_H-M   'P 1'
#
loop_
_entity.id
_entity.type
_entity.pdbx_description
1 polymer ?
#
loop_
_entity_poly.entity_id
_entity_poly.type
_entity_poly.pdbx_seq_one_letter_code
_entity_poly.pdbx_strand_id
1 'polypeptide(L)'
;MNRKLKIVLILFSILLISCNPFHENRVLEHENELLLLISKLEKYENGTFSSDEIDEFIIENVRDLDIDFIVKNSGKKNPDYSGFIEESDSLIIFIKRSKSILDKEKRIIYDFNKTPRNFGNDTITLANYRIIQLNHRWYYSEEGFD
;
A
#
# COMPACT_ATOMS: atom_id res chain seq x y z
N MET A 1 36.91 -22.11 1.40
CA MET A 1 35.50 -21.92 1.80
C MET A 1 34.67 -23.08 1.27
N ASN A 2 34.05 -23.84 2.17
CA ASN A 2 33.43 -25.13 1.84
C ASN A 2 32.19 -24.95 0.94
N ARG A 3 32.05 -25.75 -0.13
CA ARG A 3 30.95 -25.62 -1.12
C ARG A 3 29.56 -25.72 -0.48
N LYS A 4 29.44 -26.50 0.60
CA LYS A 4 28.23 -26.61 1.43
C LYS A 4 27.93 -25.32 2.20
N LEU A 5 28.96 -24.63 2.71
CA LEU A 5 28.82 -23.35 3.42
C LEU A 5 28.34 -22.23 2.47
N LYS A 6 28.83 -22.23 1.22
CA LYS A 6 28.34 -21.32 0.17
C LYS A 6 26.86 -21.53 -0.14
N ILE A 7 26.40 -22.78 -0.24
CA ILE A 7 24.99 -23.10 -0.54
C ILE A 7 24.06 -22.72 0.61
N VAL A 8 24.48 -22.94 1.86
CA VAL A 8 23.71 -22.51 3.05
C VAL A 8 23.61 -20.98 3.10
N LEU A 9 24.69 -20.25 2.81
CA LEU A 9 24.67 -18.79 2.75
C LEU A 9 23.78 -18.25 1.62
N ILE A 10 23.75 -18.92 0.46
CA ILE A 10 22.86 -18.58 -0.66
C ILE A 10 21.39 -18.85 -0.30
N LEU A 11 21.08 -19.95 0.39
CA LEU A 11 19.72 -20.25 0.85
C LEU A 11 19.23 -19.29 1.94
N PHE A 12 20.12 -18.86 2.85
CA PHE A 12 19.78 -17.86 3.87
C PHE A 12 19.57 -16.46 3.29
N SER A 13 20.24 -16.13 2.18
CA SER A 13 20.03 -14.85 1.49
C SER A 13 18.75 -14.83 0.64
N ILE A 14 18.17 -15.99 0.28
CA ILE A 14 16.86 -16.08 -0.38
C ILE A 14 15.71 -15.88 0.62
N LEU A 15 15.89 -16.25 1.89
CA LEU A 15 14.91 -15.97 2.97
C LEU A 15 14.84 -14.50 3.39
N LEU A 16 15.77 -13.66 2.92
CA LEU A 16 15.81 -12.22 3.15
C LEU A 16 15.31 -11.42 1.95
N ILE A 17 14.72 -12.07 0.94
CA ILE A 17 14.00 -11.39 -0.13
C ILE A 17 12.72 -10.82 0.49
N SER A 18 12.83 -9.60 1.03
CA SER A 18 11.73 -8.68 1.30
C SER A 18 10.56 -9.29 2.09
N CYS A 19 10.60 -9.21 3.42
CA CYS A 19 9.49 -9.54 4.34
C CYS A 19 8.30 -8.54 4.23
N ASN A 20 7.96 -8.13 3.01
CA ASN A 20 6.76 -7.37 2.76
C ASN A 20 5.62 -8.38 2.56
N PRO A 21 4.58 -8.39 3.42
CA PRO A 21 3.53 -9.41 3.36
C PRO A 21 2.70 -9.31 2.09
N PHE A 22 2.77 -8.19 1.38
CA PHE A 22 1.88 -7.86 0.30
C PHE A 22 2.48 -8.09 -1.08
N HIS A 23 1.82 -9.01 -1.77
CA HIS A 23 1.75 -9.11 -3.23
C HIS A 23 0.29 -9.00 -3.64
N GLU A 24 0.00 -8.72 -4.90
CA GLU A 24 -1.36 -8.65 -5.47
C GLU A 24 -2.29 -9.73 -4.87
N ASN A 25 -1.88 -10.99 -4.91
CA ASN A 25 -2.68 -12.13 -4.46
C ASN A 25 -2.81 -12.30 -2.93
N ARG A 26 -2.05 -11.52 -2.15
CA ARG A 26 -1.97 -11.65 -0.68
C ARG A 26 -2.66 -10.53 0.08
N VAL A 27 -3.06 -9.45 -0.60
CA VAL A 27 -3.76 -8.32 0.05
C VAL A 27 -5.01 -8.78 0.80
N LEU A 28 -5.82 -9.65 0.18
CA LEU A 28 -7.04 -10.16 0.80
C LEU A 28 -6.77 -11.17 1.93
N GLU A 29 -5.57 -11.75 2.02
CA GLU A 29 -5.19 -12.60 3.16
C GLU A 29 -5.09 -11.80 4.47
N HIS A 30 -4.85 -10.49 4.35
CA HIS A 30 -4.70 -9.55 5.47
C HIS A 30 -5.89 -8.57 5.58
N GLU A 31 -7.04 -8.90 5.00
CA GLU A 31 -8.19 -7.99 4.94
C GLU A 31 -8.67 -7.56 6.33
N ASN A 32 -8.65 -8.45 7.32
CA ASN A 32 -9.10 -8.13 8.67
C ASN A 32 -8.18 -7.10 9.35
N GLU A 33 -6.87 -7.27 9.22
CA GLU A 33 -5.86 -6.37 9.75
C GLU A 33 -5.94 -5.00 9.06
N LEU A 34 -6.17 -4.99 7.75
CA LEU A 34 -6.37 -3.77 6.96
C LEU A 34 -7.68 -3.05 7.32
N LEU A 35 -8.77 -3.78 7.56
CA LEU A 35 -10.04 -3.20 8.03
C LEU A 35 -9.91 -2.64 9.45
N LEU A 36 -9.15 -3.30 10.32
CA LEU A 36 -8.84 -2.77 11.65
C LEU A 36 -8.06 -1.46 11.55
N LEU A 37 -7.03 -1.40 10.69
CA LEU A 37 -6.31 -0.16 10.38
C LEU A 37 -7.26 0.95 9.89
N ILE A 38 -8.17 0.63 8.95
CA ILE A 38 -9.19 1.58 8.46
C ILE A 38 -10.05 2.11 9.60
N SER A 39 -10.56 1.24 10.46
CA SER A 39 -11.42 1.64 11.59
C SER A 39 -10.71 2.61 12.54
N LYS A 40 -9.41 2.40 12.80
CA LYS A 40 -8.58 3.31 13.62
C LYS A 40 -8.37 4.67 12.95
N LEU A 41 -8.36 4.70 11.62
CA LEU A 41 -8.21 5.91 10.83
C LEU A 41 -9.54 6.66 10.61
N GLU A 42 -10.70 6.08 10.94
CA GLU A 42 -12.01 6.73 10.78
C GLU A 42 -12.10 8.08 11.49
N LYS A 43 -11.41 8.24 12.63
CA LYS A 43 -11.40 9.48 13.43
C LYS A 43 -10.76 10.69 12.71
N TYR A 44 -10.02 10.47 11.62
CA TYR A 44 -9.39 11.54 10.84
C TYR A 44 -10.18 11.79 9.56
N GLU A 45 -10.55 13.02 9.23
CA GLU A 45 -11.29 13.28 7.98
C GLU A 45 -10.37 13.08 6.75
N ASN A 46 -9.21 13.73 6.75
CA ASN A 46 -8.15 13.62 5.74
C ASN A 46 -6.80 13.61 6.44
N GLY A 47 -5.75 13.11 5.79
CA GLY A 47 -4.39 13.21 6.32
C GLY A 47 -3.37 12.35 5.61
N THR A 48 -2.11 12.64 5.89
CA THR A 48 -0.96 11.83 5.53
C THR A 48 -0.31 11.31 6.81
N PHE A 49 0.10 10.04 6.81
CA PHE A 49 0.64 9.38 7.99
C PHE A 49 1.89 8.61 7.60
N SER A 50 3.04 9.06 8.05
CA SER A 50 4.28 8.30 7.97
C SER A 50 4.41 7.35 9.16
N SER A 51 5.19 6.29 9.01
CA SER A 51 5.48 5.34 10.09
C SER A 51 6.09 6.00 11.35
N ASP A 52 6.74 7.15 11.18
CA ASP A 52 7.37 7.92 12.26
C ASP A 52 6.43 8.91 12.96
N GLU A 53 5.32 9.31 12.31
CA GLU A 53 4.42 10.37 12.78
C GLU A 53 3.02 9.85 13.16
N ILE A 54 2.78 8.54 13.02
CA ILE A 54 1.47 7.95 13.28
C ILE A 54 1.23 7.73 14.79
N ASP A 55 -0.01 7.94 15.20
CA ASP A 55 -0.48 7.73 16.57
C ASP A 55 -0.14 6.31 17.09
N GLU A 56 0.18 6.19 18.38
CA GLU A 56 0.54 4.95 19.06
C GLU A 56 -0.49 3.85 18.84
N PHE A 57 -1.77 4.22 18.68
CA PHE A 57 -2.85 3.26 18.44
C PHE A 57 -2.82 2.62 17.04
N ILE A 58 -2.12 3.22 16.08
CA ILE A 58 -2.06 2.79 14.67
C ILE A 58 -0.69 2.20 14.33
N ILE A 59 0.35 2.60 15.08
CA ILE A 59 1.74 2.21 14.80
C ILE A 59 1.95 0.69 14.81
N GLU A 60 1.20 -0.05 15.63
CA GLU A 60 1.26 -1.52 15.66
C GLU A 60 0.82 -2.11 14.32
N ASN A 61 -0.34 -1.71 13.78
CA ASN A 61 -0.79 -2.16 12.46
C ASN A 61 0.17 -1.77 11.35
N VAL A 62 0.73 -0.55 11.41
CA VAL A 62 1.69 -0.08 10.40
C VAL A 62 2.96 -0.93 10.40
N ARG A 63 3.48 -1.26 11.59
CA ARG A 63 4.68 -2.10 11.73
C ARG A 63 4.43 -3.54 11.34
N ASP A 64 3.34 -4.13 11.80
CA ASP A 64 3.01 -5.53 11.53
C ASP A 64 2.74 -5.79 10.05
N LEU A 65 2.19 -4.80 9.35
CA LEU A 65 1.86 -4.86 7.93
C LEU A 65 2.98 -4.32 7.02
N ASP A 66 4.12 -3.91 7.57
CA ASP A 66 5.25 -3.31 6.82
C ASP A 66 4.79 -2.13 5.93
N ILE A 67 3.97 -1.23 6.51
CA ILE A 67 3.43 -0.06 5.82
C ILE A 67 4.40 1.12 5.97
N ASP A 68 4.76 1.74 4.85
CA ASP A 68 5.65 2.90 4.81
C ASP A 68 4.90 4.20 5.08
N PHE A 69 3.72 4.36 4.46
CA PHE A 69 3.00 5.63 4.41
C PHE A 69 1.53 5.41 4.10
N ILE A 70 0.65 6.25 4.65
CA ILE A 70 -0.80 6.19 4.41
C ILE A 70 -1.29 7.56 4.00
N VAL A 71 -2.12 7.62 2.96
CA VAL A 71 -2.90 8.80 2.58
C VAL A 71 -4.37 8.49 2.77
N LYS A 72 -5.06 9.29 3.58
CA LYS A 72 -6.51 9.23 3.73
C LYS A 72 -7.16 10.43 3.05
N ASN A 73 -8.09 10.12 2.15
CA ASN A 73 -8.96 11.08 1.47
C ASN A 73 -10.43 10.74 1.77
N SER A 74 -11.17 11.69 2.35
CA SER A 74 -12.61 11.57 2.58
C SER A 74 -13.31 12.81 2.03
N GLY A 75 -14.07 12.64 0.94
CA GLY A 75 -14.89 13.67 0.30
C GLY A 75 -14.15 14.81 -0.41
N LYS A 76 -12.84 14.99 -0.15
CA LYS A 76 -12.01 16.02 -0.76
C LYS A 76 -10.62 15.49 -1.06
N LYS A 77 -9.97 16.12 -2.04
CA LYS A 77 -8.57 15.89 -2.41
C LYS A 77 -7.67 16.32 -1.24
N ASN A 78 -6.73 15.46 -0.82
CA ASN A 78 -5.78 15.82 0.22
C ASN A 78 -4.80 16.88 -0.30
N PRO A 79 -4.63 18.03 0.37
CA PRO A 79 -3.75 19.10 -0.11
C PRO A 79 -2.27 18.70 -0.11
N ASP A 80 -1.89 17.75 0.73
CA ASP A 80 -0.50 17.32 0.94
C ASP A 80 -0.13 16.10 0.09
N TYR A 81 -1.05 15.65 -0.78
CA TYR A 81 -0.82 14.52 -1.65
C TYR A 81 -1.49 14.73 -3.01
N SER A 82 -0.71 14.55 -4.08
CA SER A 82 -1.18 14.59 -5.46
C SER A 82 -0.50 13.47 -6.22
N GLY A 83 -1.25 12.64 -6.96
CA GLY A 83 -0.70 11.50 -7.70
C GLY A 83 -1.75 10.58 -8.33
N PHE A 84 -3.03 10.66 -7.94
CA PHE A 84 -4.04 9.67 -8.31
C PHE A 84 -5.37 10.28 -8.77
N ILE A 85 -6.08 9.53 -9.61
CA ILE A 85 -7.47 9.85 -9.95
C ILE A 85 -8.42 9.44 -8.81
N GLU A 86 -7.97 8.53 -7.96
CA GLU A 86 -8.63 7.94 -6.79
C GLU A 86 -8.59 8.85 -5.57
N GLU A 87 -7.99 10.04 -5.63
CA GLU A 87 -7.75 10.93 -4.49
C GLU A 87 -9.00 11.48 -3.77
N SER A 88 -10.20 11.08 -4.19
CA SER A 88 -11.43 11.33 -3.43
C SER A 88 -11.87 10.03 -2.79
N ASP A 89 -12.32 10.06 -1.53
CA ASP A 89 -12.95 8.91 -0.88
C ASP A 89 -12.12 7.62 -1.03
N SER A 90 -10.85 7.68 -0.66
CA SER A 90 -9.93 6.55 -0.73
C SER A 90 -8.95 6.53 0.46
N LEU A 91 -8.53 5.32 0.81
CA LEU A 91 -7.32 5.10 1.60
C LEU A 91 -6.25 4.54 0.67
N ILE A 92 -5.10 5.20 0.59
CA ILE A 92 -3.94 4.73 -0.16
C ILE A 92 -2.88 4.33 0.86
N ILE A 93 -2.53 3.05 0.88
CA ILE A 93 -1.56 2.46 1.79
C ILE A 93 -0.32 2.10 0.96
N PHE A 94 0.77 2.81 1.20
CA PHE A 94 2.07 2.52 0.60
C PHE A 94 2.76 1.45 1.42
N ILE A 95 3.00 0.31 0.79
CA ILE A 95 3.75 -0.80 1.36
C ILE A 95 5.20 -0.77 0.88
N LYS A 96 5.43 -0.09 -0.24
CA LYS A 96 6.76 0.30 -0.68
C LYS A 96 6.66 1.67 -1.31
N ARG A 97 7.05 2.70 -0.57
CA ARG A 97 7.16 4.06 -1.06
C ARG A 97 8.52 4.25 -1.73
N SER A 98 8.49 4.74 -2.95
CA SER A 98 9.70 5.08 -3.69
C SER A 98 10.11 6.50 -3.35
N LYS A 99 11.41 6.78 -3.45
CA LYS A 99 11.97 8.14 -3.37
C LYS A 99 12.46 8.64 -4.74
N SER A 100 12.25 7.86 -5.80
CA SER A 100 12.79 8.10 -7.13
C SER A 100 11.82 7.67 -8.24
N ILE A 101 11.76 8.45 -9.32
CA ILE A 101 10.93 8.16 -10.49
C ILE A 101 11.26 6.85 -11.22
N LEU A 102 12.42 6.27 -10.92
CA LEU A 102 12.91 5.03 -11.52
C LEU A 102 12.58 3.78 -10.68
N ASP A 103 12.19 3.96 -9.41
CA ASP A 103 11.85 2.82 -8.56
C ASP A 103 10.34 2.59 -8.55
N LYS A 104 9.95 1.32 -8.48
CA LYS A 104 8.55 0.93 -8.41
C LYS A 104 7.98 1.15 -7.02
N GLU A 105 6.83 1.79 -6.96
CA GLU A 105 5.99 1.84 -5.77
C GLU A 105 4.99 0.68 -5.73
N LYS A 106 4.60 0.31 -4.51
CA LYS A 106 3.55 -0.68 -4.26
C LYS A 106 2.56 -0.11 -3.27
N ARG A 107 1.29 -0.21 -3.63
CA ARG A 107 0.18 0.39 -2.90
C ARG A 107 -1.00 -0.56 -2.81
N ILE A 108 -1.72 -0.48 -1.70
CA ILE A 108 -3.09 -0.97 -1.57
C ILE A 108 -4.01 0.23 -1.55
N ILE A 109 -5.12 0.15 -2.26
CA ILE A 109 -6.14 1.20 -2.30
C ILE A 109 -7.44 0.61 -1.77
N TYR A 110 -8.05 1.31 -0.82
CA TYR A 110 -9.41 1.04 -0.36
C TYR A 110 -10.35 2.15 -0.79
N ASP A 111 -11.46 1.79 -1.43
CA ASP A 111 -12.44 2.74 -1.96
C ASP A 111 -13.58 3.00 -0.97
N PHE A 112 -13.58 4.19 -0.36
CA PHE A 112 -14.62 4.67 0.54
C PHE A 112 -15.85 5.21 -0.19
N ASN A 113 -15.84 5.31 -1.53
CA ASN A 113 -16.94 5.90 -2.26
C ASN A 113 -18.27 5.17 -1.99
N LYS A 114 -19.37 5.91 -1.87
CA LYS A 114 -20.70 5.34 -1.61
C LYS A 114 -21.04 4.24 -2.60
N THR A 115 -20.72 4.49 -3.87
CA THR A 115 -20.77 3.48 -4.93
C THR A 115 -19.35 3.10 -5.29
N PRO A 116 -18.96 1.82 -5.19
CA PRO A 116 -17.62 1.42 -5.55
C PRO A 116 -17.31 1.70 -7.02
N ARG A 117 -16.11 2.23 -7.28
CA ARG A 117 -15.72 2.74 -8.59
C ARG A 117 -15.45 1.64 -9.62
N ASN A 118 -15.06 0.45 -9.16
CA ASN A 118 -14.78 -0.72 -10.00
C ASN A 118 -13.82 -0.40 -11.16
N PHE A 119 -12.59 0.02 -10.83
CA PHE A 119 -11.55 0.35 -11.80
C PHE A 119 -11.12 -0.82 -12.70
N GLY A 120 -11.50 -2.06 -12.39
CA GLY A 120 -11.06 -3.22 -13.15
C GLY A 120 -9.54 -3.39 -13.10
N ASN A 121 -8.97 -3.85 -14.21
CA ASN A 121 -7.53 -4.09 -14.37
C ASN A 121 -7.00 -3.16 -15.46
N ASP A 122 -6.80 -1.90 -15.10
CA ASP A 122 -6.44 -0.85 -16.03
C ASP A 122 -5.00 -0.37 -15.83
N THR A 123 -4.31 -0.13 -16.94
CA THR A 123 -3.06 0.66 -16.95
C THR A 123 -3.43 2.12 -17.17
N ILE A 124 -3.09 2.98 -16.22
CA ILE A 124 -3.40 4.41 -16.33
C ILE A 124 -2.24 5.09 -17.06
N THR A 125 -2.40 5.23 -18.37
CA THR A 125 -1.35 5.68 -19.32
C THR A 125 -0.70 7.01 -18.95
N LEU A 126 -1.40 7.88 -18.22
CA LEU A 126 -0.88 9.19 -17.80
C LEU A 126 -0.20 9.19 -16.42
N ALA A 127 -0.29 8.09 -15.67
CA ALA A 127 0.17 8.01 -14.29
C ALA A 127 1.23 6.93 -14.07
N ASN A 128 1.74 6.30 -15.14
CA ASN A 128 2.82 5.29 -15.11
C ASN A 128 2.60 4.12 -14.14
N TYR A 129 1.37 3.87 -13.69
CA TYR A 129 1.03 2.78 -12.80
C TYR A 129 -0.04 1.85 -13.38
N ARG A 130 -0.08 0.63 -12.84
CA ARG A 130 -1.14 -0.34 -13.06
C ARG A 130 -2.01 -0.44 -11.81
N ILE A 131 -3.34 -0.47 -11.99
CA ILE A 131 -4.31 -0.82 -10.95
C ILE A 131 -4.88 -2.20 -11.26
N ILE A 132 -5.06 -2.98 -10.21
CA ILE A 132 -5.62 -4.32 -10.26
C ILE A 132 -6.74 -4.37 -9.23
N GLN A 133 -7.96 -4.64 -9.69
CA GLN A 133 -9.10 -4.78 -8.82
C GLN A 133 -9.09 -6.17 -8.17
N LEU A 134 -8.98 -6.20 -6.84
CA LEU A 134 -8.96 -7.43 -6.06
C LEU A 134 -10.37 -7.87 -5.69
N ASN A 135 -11.21 -6.91 -5.30
CA ASN A 135 -12.65 -7.11 -5.10
C ASN A 135 -13.41 -5.78 -5.28
N HIS A 136 -14.64 -5.70 -4.77
CA HIS A 136 -15.46 -4.48 -4.89
C HIS A 136 -14.89 -3.23 -4.20
N ARG A 137 -13.99 -3.35 -3.21
CA ARG A 137 -13.45 -2.21 -2.43
C ARG A 137 -11.93 -2.10 -2.47
N TRP A 138 -11.25 -3.23 -2.67
CA TRP A 138 -9.80 -3.32 -2.61
C TRP A 138 -9.18 -3.36 -4.01
N TYR A 139 -8.12 -2.59 -4.15
CA TYR A 139 -7.28 -2.56 -5.34
C TYR A 139 -5.81 -2.66 -4.92
N TYR A 140 -5.01 -3.26 -5.79
CA TYR A 140 -3.56 -3.29 -5.68
C TYR A 140 -2.97 -2.49 -6.83
N SER A 141 -1.96 -1.67 -6.53
CA SER A 141 -1.21 -0.93 -7.53
C SER A 141 0.27 -1.24 -7.42
N GLU A 142 0.87 -1.55 -8.58
CA GLU A 142 2.29 -1.77 -8.75
C GLU A 142 2.73 -1.07 -10.03
N GLU A 143 3.96 -0.57 -10.04
CA GLU A 143 4.54 0.28 -11.09
C GLU A 143 4.15 1.76 -10.94
N GLY A 144 5.06 2.65 -11.33
CA GLY A 144 4.89 4.10 -11.24
C GLY A 144 5.49 4.76 -9.99
N PHE A 145 5.77 6.05 -10.11
CA PHE A 145 6.20 6.99 -9.08
C PHE A 145 5.35 8.24 -9.26
N ASP A 146 4.83 8.78 -8.16
CA ASP A 146 4.02 10.01 -8.16
C ASP A 146 4.86 11.27 -7.92
#